data_AF-A0A850BP74-F1
#
_entry.id   AF-A0A850BP74-F1
#
_cell.length_a   1.000
_cell.length_b   1.000
_cell.length_c   1.000
_cell.angle_alpha   90.00
_cell.angle_beta   90.00
_cell.angle_gamma   90.00
#
_symmetry.space_group_name_H-M   'P 1'
#
loop_
_entity.id
_entity.type
_entity.pdbx_description
1 polymer ?
#
loop_
_entity_poly.entity_id
_entity_poly.type
_entity_poly.pdbx_seq_one_letter_code
_entity_poly.pdbx_strand_id
1 'polypeptide(L)' 'MAKIFYIGDWAVLMGPVFAESPFNYAPKGVDLFNYGRWLKDALESTGRHQVESVPSWEFYRDLC' A
#
# COMPACT_ATOMS: atom_id res chain seq x y z
N MET A 1 -0.65 21.78 -14.07
CA MET A 1 -0.69 20.86 -12.93
C MET A 1 -0.55 19.45 -13.46
N ALA A 2 0.58 18.80 -13.21
CA ALA A 2 0.84 17.46 -13.71
C ALA A 2 0.25 16.41 -12.75
N LYS A 3 -0.43 15.41 -13.31
CA LYS A 3 -1.03 14.32 -12.55
C LYS A 3 -0.11 13.11 -12.59
N ILE A 4 0.17 12.54 -11.43
CA ILE A 4 1.06 11.39 -11.28
C ILE A 4 0.26 10.29 -10.59
N PHE A 5 0.19 9.12 -11.22
CA PHE A 5 -0.36 7.92 -10.61
C PHE A 5 0.80 7.04 -10.16
N TYR A 6 0.91 6.84 -8.84
CA TYR A 6 2.01 6.13 -8.21
C TYR A 6 1.51 4.84 -7.56
N ILE A 7 2.07 3.71 -7.99
CA ILE A 7 1.67 2.37 -7.55
C ILE A 7 2.87 1.69 -6.90
N GLY A 8 2.68 1.16 -5.70
CA GLY A 8 3.74 0.45 -4.96
C GLY A 8 4.19 1.17 -3.70
N ASP A 9 5.32 0.74 -3.13
CA ASP A 9 5.84 1.18 -1.82
C ASP A 9 4.89 0.99 -0.62
N TRP A 10 3.92 0.11 -0.77
CA TRP A 10 3.11 -0.36 0.34
C TRP A 10 3.60 -1.72 0.81
N ALA A 11 3.61 -1.92 2.13
CA ALA A 11 3.99 -3.18 2.75
C ALA A 11 2.95 -3.62 3.77
N VAL A 12 2.75 -4.93 3.86
CA VAL A 12 1.96 -5.57 4.92
C VAL A 12 2.94 -6.32 5.81
N LEU A 13 3.00 -5.97 7.09
CA LEU A 13 3.67 -6.78 8.09
C LEU A 13 2.62 -7.68 8.73
N MET A 14 2.91 -8.97 8.78
CA MET A 14 2.10 -9.93 9.51
C MET A 14 3.00 -10.58 10.56
N GLY A 15 2.55 -10.55 11.81
CA GLY A 15 3.18 -11.28 12.89
C GLY A 15 2.90 -12.79 12.82
N PRO A 16 3.06 -13.51 13.95
CA PRO A 16 2.82 -14.94 14.02
C PRO A 16 1.43 -15.32 13.51
N VAL A 17 1.35 -16.46 12.83
CA VAL A 17 0.09 -16.98 12.29
C VAL A 17 -0.39 -18.12 13.19
N PHE A 18 -1.64 -18.04 13.65
CA PHE A 18 -2.31 -19.19 14.26
C PHE A 18 -2.98 -20.01 13.16
N ALA A 19 -2.69 -21.32 13.15
CA ALA A 19 -3.13 -22.26 12.14
C ALA A 19 -3.72 -23.50 12.81
N GLU A 20 -5.05 -23.61 12.84
CA GLU A 20 -5.73 -24.79 13.42
C GLU A 20 -6.16 -25.78 12.33
N SER A 21 -6.62 -25.28 11.18
CA SER A 21 -7.01 -26.08 10.02
C SER A 21 -6.93 -25.23 8.74
N PRO A 22 -7.07 -25.80 7.52
CA PRO A 22 -7.12 -25.02 6.28
C PRO A 22 -8.23 -23.95 6.25
N PHE A 23 -9.25 -24.09 7.10
CA PHE A 23 -10.38 -23.16 7.20
C PHE A 23 -10.28 -22.20 8.40
N ASN A 24 -9.36 -22.43 9.33
CA ASN A 24 -9.15 -21.57 10.48
C ASN A 24 -7.69 -21.14 10.59
N TYR A 25 -7.41 -20.02 9.92
CA TYR A 25 -6.11 -19.33 9.88
C TYR A 25 -6.30 -17.87 10.29
N ALA A 26 -5.49 -17.40 11.24
CA ALA A 26 -5.53 -16.01 11.69
C ALA A 26 -4.11 -15.43 11.83
N PRO A 27 -3.71 -14.46 10.99
CA PRO A 27 -2.50 -13.69 11.22
C PRO A 27 -2.69 -12.77 12.44
N LYS A 28 -1.68 -12.68 13.30
CA LYS A 28 -1.65 -11.75 14.44
C LYS A 28 -0.76 -10.56 14.11
N GLY A 29 -1.05 -9.39 14.69
CA GLY A 29 -0.23 -8.18 14.50
C GLY A 29 -0.09 -7.80 13.03
N VAL A 30 -1.21 -7.48 12.37
CA VAL A 30 -1.22 -7.05 10.98
C VAL A 30 -1.11 -5.53 10.94
N ASP A 31 -0.03 -5.04 10.34
CA ASP A 31 0.23 -3.61 10.16
C ASP A 31 0.41 -3.27 8.67
N LEU A 32 -0.04 -2.08 8.28
CA LEU A 32 0.12 -1.56 6.92
C LEU A 32 1.07 -0.37 6.93
N PHE A 33 2.03 -0.37 6.00
CA PHE A 33 3.01 0.69 5.83
C PHE A 33 2.92 1.27 4.43
N ASN A 34 2.97 2.60 4.32
CA ASN A 34 3.13 3.33 3.07
C ASN A 34 4.48 4.06 3.09
N TYR A 35 5.49 3.45 2.47
CA TYR A 35 6.83 4.04 2.33
C TYR A 35 6.87 5.13 1.25
N GLY A 36 5.91 5.14 0.32
CA GLY A 36 5.79 6.13 -0.74
C GLY A 36 5.38 7.52 -0.25
N ARG A 37 4.95 7.64 1.01
CA ARG A 37 4.48 8.92 1.59
C ARG A 37 5.49 10.05 1.43
N TRP A 38 6.76 9.83 1.73
CA TRP A 38 7.77 10.89 1.65
C TRP A 38 8.02 11.34 0.21
N LEU A 39 7.99 10.40 -0.74
CA LEU A 39 8.11 10.71 -2.16
C LEU A 39 6.88 11.49 -2.66
N LYS A 40 5.67 11.09 -2.26
CA LYS A 40 4.43 11.82 -2.54
C LYS A 40 4.52 13.27 -2.05
N ASP A 41 4.89 13.45 -0.79
CA ASP A 41 5.02 14.77 -0.16
C ASP A 41 6.06 15.64 -0.89
N ALA A 42 7.20 15.05 -1.27
CA ALA A 42 8.23 15.74 -2.04
C ALA A 42 7.75 16.18 -3.42
N LEU A 43 7.02 15.33 -4.15
CA LEU A 43 6.47 15.64 -5.48
C LEU A 43 5.41 16.76 -5.40
N GLU A 44 4.55 16.73 -4.38
CA GLU A 44 3.49 17.71 -4.17
C GLU A 44 3.99 19.03 -3.57
N SER A 45 5.19 19.06 -2.98
CA SER A 45 5.76 20.24 -2.27
C SER A 45 5.80 21.54 -3.07
N THR A 46 5.89 21.45 -4.40
CA THR A 46 5.95 22.63 -5.29
C THR A 46 4.57 23.14 -5.73
N GLY A 47 3.49 22.45 -5.39
CA GLY A 47 2.12 22.74 -5.83
C GLY A 47 1.88 22.52 -7.33
N ARG A 48 2.89 22.06 -8.08
CA ARG A 48 2.79 21.82 -9.54
C ARG A 48 2.31 20.41 -9.88
N HIS A 49 2.39 19.48 -8.94
CA HIS A 49 2.00 18.09 -9.09
C HIS A 49 0.86 17.74 -8.14
N GLN A 50 0.01 16.84 -8.61
CA GLN A 50 -0.97 16.12 -7.79
C GLN A 50 -0.64 14.64 -7.92
N VAL A 51 -0.44 13.97 -6.79
CA VAL A 51 -0.02 12.56 -6.76
C VAL A 51 -1.08 11.71 -6.08
N GLU A 52 -1.58 10.72 -6.80
CA GLU A 52 -2.39 9.66 -6.23
C GLU A 52 -1.49 8.44 -5.97
N SER A 53 -1.39 8.03 -4.71
CA SER A 53 -0.57 6.90 -4.28
C SER A 53 -1.48 5.79 -3.79
N VAL A 54 -1.39 4.62 -4.42
CA VAL A 54 -2.21 3.44 -4.11
C VAL A 54 -1.34 2.21 -3.92
N PRO A 55 -1.74 1.27 -3.05
CA PRO A 55 -1.05 -0.01 -2.95
C PRO A 55 -1.24 -0.86 -4.20
N SER A 56 -0.23 -1.64 -4.57
CA SER A 56 -0.27 -2.46 -5.78
C SER A 56 -1.41 -3.48 -5.78
N TRP A 57 -1.82 -3.99 -4.62
CA TRP A 57 -2.92 -4.96 -4.54
C TRP A 57 -4.28 -4.34 -4.93
N GLU A 58 -4.49 -3.04 -4.73
CA GLU A 58 -5.70 -2.36 -5.24
C GLU A 58 -5.68 -2.29 -6.77
N PHE A 59 -4.52 -1.99 -7.35
CA PHE A 59 -4.37 -1.98 -8.81
C PHE A 59 -4.61 -3.37 -9.41
N TYR A 60 -4.04 -4.43 -8.83
CA TYR A 60 -4.21 -5.79 -9.35
C TYR A 60 -5.60 -6.37 -9.13
N ARG A 61 -6.30 -5.97 -8.07
CA ARG A 61 -7.69 -6.41 -7.82
C ARG A 61 -8.60 -6.05 -8.99
N ASP A 62 -8.44 -4.85 -9.53
CA ASP A 62 -9.32 -4.35 -10.59
C ASP A 62 -8.92 -4.88 -12.00
N LEU A 63 -7.84 -5.66 -12.06
CA LEU A 63 -7.29 -6.28 -13.28
C LEU A 63 -7.67 -7.77 -13.45
N CYS A 64 -8.19 -8.42 -12.41
CA CYS A 64 -8.64 -9.81 -12.41
C CYS A 64 -10.16 -9.89 -12.26
#